data_AF-M0IHP8-F1
#
_entry.id   AF-M0IHP8-F1
#
_cell.length_a   1.000
_cell.length_b   1.000
_cell.length_c   1.000
_cell.angle_alpha   90.00
_cell.angle_beta   90.00
_cell.angle_gamma   90.00
#
_symmetry.space_group_name_H-M   'P 1'
#
loop_
_entity.id
_entity.type
_entity.pdbx_description
1 polymer ?
#
loop_
_entity_poly.entity_id
_entity_poly.type
_entity_poly.pdbx_seq_one_letter_code
_entity_poly.pdbx_strand_id
1 'polypeptide(L)'
;MSDNSADSGSGHCSTPDSDGEVADEIAIVSFERKLDTAEEIKRDLADDYDRIDVLTYHGDVFADHWGEYDCFVGLMASGIAMRKTAGLLDDKWEDPAVVVVDEELTWAIPLTGGHHGANQVAHDLSKLGAVPAMTTASEAAGKQGVESKAKALDSHVVNGDSTVATNLAVLNDELGPVARLDGPKAVLVGDDVTVLKRNGDDGVVLGTGSVSGAKKAQFLTAWERALDDADRDWDDVEFVATGTRKADEPGMLDAAEEIGAGVVYFEKETLSEFEGPTPSRSKELIGWPGIAEASAIAGGRDHELVVEKRRYDDAVTVAVGR
;
A
#
# COMPACT_ATOMS: atom_id res chain seq x y z
N MET A 1 2.91 58.95 16.49
CA MET A 1 3.79 57.83 16.13
C MET A 1 3.09 56.59 16.63
N SER A 2 2.58 55.83 15.67
CA SER A 2 1.97 54.52 15.80
C SER A 2 2.94 53.54 16.44
N ASP A 3 2.46 52.73 17.38
CA ASP A 3 2.98 51.37 17.50
C ASP A 3 1.85 50.44 17.93
N ASN A 4 1.68 49.41 17.11
CA ASN A 4 0.57 48.48 17.05
C ASN A 4 1.14 47.12 17.45
N SER A 5 0.99 46.70 18.71
CA SER A 5 1.37 45.35 19.14
C SER A 5 0.18 44.42 18.92
N ALA A 6 0.19 43.76 17.76
CA ALA A 6 -0.66 42.61 17.47
C ALA A 6 -0.12 41.39 18.22
N ASP A 7 -0.97 40.80 19.07
CA ASP A 7 -0.76 39.54 19.74
C ASP A 7 -1.16 38.43 18.76
N SER A 8 -0.16 37.79 18.14
CA SER A 8 -0.36 36.64 17.25
C SER A 8 -0.29 35.36 18.07
N GLY A 9 -1.46 34.82 18.42
CA GLY A 9 -1.56 33.46 18.93
C GLY A 9 -1.16 32.46 17.85
N SER A 10 0.00 31.85 18.01
CA SER A 10 0.45 30.72 17.19
C SER A 10 -0.36 29.48 17.58
N GLY A 11 -1.42 29.19 16.83
CA GLY A 11 -2.05 27.88 16.81
C GLY A 11 -1.08 26.90 16.15
N HIS A 12 -0.44 26.06 16.97
CA HIS A 12 0.34 24.93 16.49
C HIS A 12 -0.66 23.87 16.01
N CYS A 13 -1.05 23.92 14.74
CA CYS A 13 -1.66 22.77 14.09
C CYS A 13 -0.57 21.72 13.95
N SER A 14 -0.76 20.59 14.62
CA SER A 14 0.01 19.38 14.35
C SER A 14 -0.58 18.77 13.07
N THR A 15 0.20 18.77 12.00
CA THR A 15 -0.14 18.11 10.72
C THR A 15 -0.03 16.59 10.90
N PRO A 16 -0.88 15.76 10.27
CA PRO A 16 -0.71 14.31 10.24
C PRO A 16 0.61 13.95 9.56
N ASP A 17 1.35 13.01 10.14
CA ASP A 17 2.54 12.41 9.55
C ASP A 17 2.10 11.56 8.34
N SER A 18 2.18 12.09 7.11
CA SER A 18 1.92 11.34 5.88
C SER A 18 3.17 10.52 5.51
N ASP A 19 3.23 9.31 6.03
CA ASP A 19 4.29 8.31 5.87
C ASP A 19 4.13 7.42 4.61
N GLY A 20 3.28 7.83 3.67
CA GLY A 20 2.94 7.05 2.47
C GLY A 20 1.73 6.13 2.67
N GLU A 21 0.95 6.37 3.73
CA GLU A 21 -0.34 5.74 3.94
C GLU A 21 -1.39 6.11 2.88
N VAL A 22 -2.38 5.23 2.79
CA VAL A 22 -3.60 5.40 2.00
C VAL A 22 -4.45 6.52 2.61
N ALA A 23 -5.34 7.15 1.84
CA ALA A 23 -6.17 8.22 2.39
C ALA A 23 -7.29 7.62 3.25
N ASP A 24 -7.40 8.05 4.50
CA ASP A 24 -8.42 7.58 5.45
C ASP A 24 -9.41 8.70 5.80
N GLU A 25 -8.97 9.97 5.77
CA GLU A 25 -9.82 11.15 5.91
C GLU A 25 -9.95 11.92 4.59
N ILE A 26 -11.17 12.06 4.07
CA ILE A 26 -11.43 12.76 2.82
C ILE A 26 -12.46 13.90 2.92
N ALA A 27 -12.24 14.95 2.13
CA ALA A 27 -13.16 16.09 2.01
C ALA A 27 -13.69 16.22 0.58
N ILE A 28 -15.02 16.09 0.42
CA ILE A 28 -15.72 16.28 -0.84
C ILE A 28 -16.10 17.76 -0.98
N VAL A 29 -15.42 18.47 -1.88
CA VAL A 29 -15.67 19.88 -2.16
C VAL A 29 -16.66 20.01 -3.31
N SER A 30 -17.86 20.53 -3.04
CA SER A 30 -18.95 20.63 -4.02
C SER A 30 -19.64 21.99 -4.02
N PHE A 31 -20.21 22.39 -5.16
CA PHE A 31 -21.11 23.55 -5.23
C PHE A 31 -22.47 23.21 -4.62
N GLU A 32 -23.18 24.20 -4.06
CA GLU A 32 -24.51 24.02 -3.46
C GLU A 32 -25.49 23.23 -4.36
N ARG A 33 -25.44 23.46 -5.67
CA ARG A 33 -26.29 22.79 -6.67
C ARG A 33 -26.03 21.29 -6.84
N LYS A 34 -24.95 20.77 -6.28
CA LYS A 34 -24.48 19.38 -6.41
C LYS A 34 -24.14 18.75 -5.05
N LEU A 35 -24.72 19.28 -3.97
CA LEU A 35 -24.59 18.66 -2.65
C LEU A 35 -25.24 17.27 -2.60
N ASP A 36 -26.35 17.06 -3.31
CA ASP A 36 -27.01 15.75 -3.37
C ASP A 36 -26.05 14.66 -3.89
N THR A 37 -25.28 14.95 -4.94
CA THR A 37 -24.27 14.03 -5.49
C THR A 37 -23.09 13.86 -4.52
N ALA A 38 -22.66 14.92 -3.82
CA ALA A 38 -21.61 14.80 -2.82
C ALA A 38 -22.04 13.90 -1.64
N GLU A 39 -23.29 14.01 -1.19
CA GLU A 39 -23.87 13.16 -0.15
C GLU A 39 -24.10 11.71 -0.62
N GLU A 40 -24.30 11.50 -1.92
CA GLU A 40 -24.32 10.16 -2.52
C GLU A 40 -22.93 9.52 -2.48
N ILE A 41 -21.89 10.22 -2.95
CA ILE A 41 -20.49 9.76 -2.84
C ILE A 41 -20.15 9.42 -1.39
N LYS A 42 -20.46 10.34 -0.45
CA LYS A 42 -20.20 10.13 0.97
C LYS A 42 -20.88 8.88 1.51
N ARG A 43 -22.12 8.61 1.10
CA ARG A 43 -22.87 7.44 1.59
C ARG A 43 -22.27 6.14 1.08
N ASP A 44 -21.92 6.09 -0.20
CA ASP A 44 -21.49 4.86 -0.84
C ASP A 44 -20.03 4.49 -0.50
N LEU A 45 -19.22 5.48 -0.10
CA LEU A 45 -17.85 5.28 0.37
C LEU A 45 -17.72 5.23 1.89
N ALA A 46 -18.81 5.33 2.66
CA ALA A 46 -18.77 5.49 4.11
C ALA A 46 -18.08 4.34 4.87
N ASP A 47 -18.06 3.13 4.29
CA ASP A 47 -17.44 1.95 4.89
C ASP A 47 -15.93 1.85 4.56
N ASP A 48 -15.44 2.65 3.61
CA ASP A 48 -14.05 2.59 3.12
C ASP A 48 -13.13 3.65 3.79
N TYR A 49 -13.68 4.64 4.50
CA TYR A 49 -12.95 5.78 5.06
C TYR A 49 -13.34 6.06 6.51
N ASP A 50 -12.38 6.42 7.35
CA ASP A 50 -12.60 6.80 8.74
C ASP A 50 -13.44 8.08 8.85
N ARG A 51 -13.24 9.02 7.90
CA ARG A 51 -13.94 10.29 7.88
C ARG A 51 -14.18 10.79 6.46
N ILE A 52 -15.43 11.15 6.18
CA ILE A 52 -15.83 11.85 4.95
C ILE A 52 -16.63 13.10 5.29
N ASP A 53 -16.11 14.27 4.94
CA ASP A 53 -16.82 15.54 5.09
C ASP A 53 -17.21 16.16 3.76
N VAL A 54 -18.37 16.81 3.71
CA VAL A 54 -18.83 17.55 2.53
C VAL A 54 -18.65 19.04 2.78
N LEU A 55 -17.76 19.65 2.02
CA LEU A 55 -17.44 21.07 2.10
C LEU A 55 -18.12 21.82 0.94
N THR A 56 -18.83 22.90 1.27
CA THR A 56 -19.41 23.76 0.23
C THR A 56 -18.31 24.64 -0.36
N TYR A 57 -18.19 24.63 -1.69
CA TYR A 57 -17.15 25.38 -2.39
C TYR A 57 -17.29 26.90 -2.17
N HIS A 58 -16.18 27.51 -1.77
CA HIS A 58 -15.91 28.95 -1.86
C HIS A 58 -14.48 29.19 -2.33
N GLY A 59 -14.12 30.46 -2.51
CA GLY A 59 -12.86 30.86 -3.17
C GLY A 59 -11.59 30.29 -2.54
N ASP A 60 -11.61 30.07 -1.22
CA ASP A 60 -10.43 29.73 -0.43
C ASP A 60 -10.58 28.39 0.30
N VAL A 61 -11.61 27.59 -0.04
CA VAL A 61 -11.95 26.33 0.67
C VAL A 61 -10.79 25.36 0.80
N PHE A 62 -9.96 25.24 -0.25
CA PHE A 62 -8.77 24.38 -0.19
C PHE A 62 -7.71 24.95 0.74
N ALA A 63 -7.53 26.27 0.76
CA ALA A 63 -6.54 26.92 1.62
C ALA A 63 -6.95 26.89 3.09
N ASP A 64 -8.24 27.08 3.36
CA ASP A 64 -8.80 27.12 4.72
C ASP A 64 -8.74 25.74 5.41
N HIS A 65 -8.75 24.65 4.63
CA HIS A 65 -8.73 23.27 5.12
C HIS A 65 -7.46 22.49 4.75
N TRP A 66 -6.43 23.16 4.21
CA TRP A 66 -5.23 22.49 3.72
C TRP A 66 -4.50 21.75 4.85
N GLY A 67 -4.26 20.45 4.69
CA GLY A 67 -3.65 19.60 5.72
C GLY A 67 -4.62 19.11 6.80
N GLU A 68 -5.93 19.39 6.71
CA GLU A 68 -6.94 18.80 7.61
C GLU A 68 -7.44 17.43 7.16
N TYR A 69 -7.17 17.03 5.92
CA TYR A 69 -7.62 15.79 5.30
C TYR A 69 -6.50 15.22 4.45
N ASP A 70 -6.47 13.89 4.31
CA ASP A 70 -5.48 13.19 3.48
C ASP A 70 -5.78 13.38 2.00
N CYS A 71 -7.06 13.47 1.62
CA CYS A 71 -7.45 13.70 0.24
C CYS A 71 -8.66 14.63 0.06
N PHE A 72 -8.54 15.57 -0.87
CA PHE A 72 -9.65 16.37 -1.38
C PHE A 72 -10.27 15.74 -2.62
N VAL A 73 -11.59 15.52 -2.59
CA VAL A 73 -12.40 15.14 -3.75
C VAL A 73 -13.15 16.36 -4.27
N GLY A 74 -12.62 17.01 -5.30
CA GLY A 74 -13.29 18.12 -5.96
C GLY A 74 -14.39 17.65 -6.92
N LEU A 75 -15.65 17.75 -6.52
CA LEU A 75 -16.82 17.56 -7.41
C LEU A 75 -17.01 18.83 -8.27
N MET A 76 -16.11 19.01 -9.23
CA MET A 76 -15.97 20.22 -10.02
C MET A 76 -15.09 20.01 -11.25
N ALA A 77 -15.03 21.01 -12.13
CA ALA A 77 -14.09 20.99 -13.24
C ALA A 77 -12.63 21.01 -12.72
N SER A 78 -11.78 20.14 -13.28
CA SER A 78 -10.36 20.00 -12.91
C SER A 78 -9.58 21.32 -12.88
N GLY A 79 -9.84 22.20 -13.84
CA GLY A 79 -9.18 23.51 -13.89
C GLY A 79 -9.51 24.43 -12.72
N ILE A 80 -10.63 24.23 -12.01
CA ILE A 80 -10.95 24.96 -10.78
C ILE A 80 -10.04 24.46 -9.66
N ALA A 81 -10.05 23.16 -9.39
CA ALA A 81 -9.21 22.54 -8.37
C ALA A 81 -7.73 22.89 -8.59
N MET A 82 -7.20 22.65 -9.80
CA MET A 82 -5.80 22.97 -10.14
C MET A 82 -5.42 24.42 -9.82
N ARG A 83 -6.24 25.40 -10.20
CA ARG A 83 -5.93 26.82 -9.93
C ARG A 83 -6.00 27.18 -8.45
N LYS A 84 -6.78 26.43 -7.66
CA LYS A 84 -6.97 26.67 -6.23
C LYS A 84 -5.95 25.95 -5.37
N THR A 85 -5.47 24.79 -5.80
CA THR A 85 -4.47 24.01 -5.07
C THR A 85 -3.04 24.31 -5.50
N ALA A 86 -2.79 24.75 -6.74
CA ALA A 86 -1.42 24.94 -7.25
C ALA A 86 -0.53 25.90 -6.44
N GLY A 87 -1.12 26.86 -5.72
CA GLY A 87 -0.38 27.78 -4.85
C GLY A 87 -0.16 27.28 -3.43
N LEU A 88 -0.71 26.12 -3.08
CA LEU A 88 -0.65 25.49 -1.77
C LEU A 88 0.30 24.28 -1.74
N LEU A 89 0.60 23.71 -2.90
CA LEU A 89 1.51 22.58 -3.04
C LEU A 89 2.95 23.00 -2.69
N ASP A 90 3.61 22.23 -1.84
CA ASP A 90 5.00 22.43 -1.42
C ASP A 90 5.80 21.13 -1.50
N ASP A 91 5.35 20.08 -0.81
CA ASP A 91 6.05 18.79 -0.71
C ASP A 91 5.18 17.62 -1.17
N LYS A 92 5.74 16.78 -2.06
CA LYS A 92 4.99 15.67 -2.68
C LYS A 92 4.60 14.55 -1.72
N TRP A 93 5.14 14.52 -0.50
CA TRP A 93 4.87 13.52 0.53
C TRP A 93 3.93 14.06 1.60
N GLU A 94 4.08 15.34 1.95
CA GLU A 94 3.27 15.98 3.00
C GLU A 94 2.00 16.64 2.47
N ASP A 95 1.96 17.06 1.19
CA ASP A 95 0.78 17.70 0.62
C ASP A 95 -0.41 16.73 0.55
N PRO A 96 -1.64 17.19 0.88
CA PRO A 96 -2.83 16.35 0.73
C PRO A 96 -3.05 15.97 -0.73
N ALA A 97 -3.55 14.76 -0.93
CA ALA A 97 -3.90 14.25 -2.23
C ALA A 97 -5.11 15.02 -2.80
N VAL A 98 -5.19 15.12 -4.13
CA VAL A 98 -6.29 15.83 -4.79
C VAL A 98 -6.81 15.00 -5.94
N VAL A 99 -8.10 14.68 -5.89
CA VAL A 99 -8.86 14.02 -6.96
C VAL A 99 -9.97 14.94 -7.40
N VAL A 100 -10.26 14.97 -8.69
CA VAL A 100 -11.44 15.66 -9.21
C VAL A 100 -12.37 14.69 -9.90
N VAL A 101 -13.66 14.84 -9.65
CA VAL A 101 -14.72 14.08 -10.29
C VAL A 101 -15.70 15.04 -10.94
N ASP A 102 -16.16 14.71 -12.15
CA ASP A 102 -17.14 15.55 -12.84
C ASP A 102 -18.56 15.38 -12.26
N GLU A 103 -19.42 16.34 -12.56
CA GLU A 103 -20.77 16.45 -11.99
C GLU A 103 -21.71 15.27 -12.33
N GLU A 104 -21.35 14.41 -13.29
CA GLU A 104 -22.09 13.22 -13.70
C GLU A 104 -21.37 11.93 -13.31
N LEU A 105 -20.34 12.00 -12.46
CA LEU A 105 -19.51 10.86 -12.02
C LEU A 105 -18.99 10.02 -13.20
N THR A 106 -18.58 10.66 -14.30
CA THR A 106 -18.06 9.94 -15.48
C THR A 106 -16.57 9.64 -15.35
N TRP A 107 -15.80 10.56 -14.78
CA TRP A 107 -14.35 10.54 -14.70
C TRP A 107 -13.90 10.88 -13.28
N ALA A 108 -12.99 10.08 -12.73
CA ALA A 108 -12.24 10.40 -11.53
C ALA A 108 -10.78 10.65 -11.93
N ILE A 109 -10.27 11.85 -11.69
CA ILE A 109 -8.97 12.28 -12.19
C ILE A 109 -8.07 12.64 -11.00
N PRO A 110 -7.09 11.78 -10.65
CA PRO A 110 -6.03 12.15 -9.72
C PRO A 110 -5.22 13.34 -10.26
N LEU A 111 -5.03 14.36 -9.44
CA LEU A 111 -4.24 15.55 -9.78
C LEU A 111 -2.88 15.55 -9.07
N THR A 112 -2.87 15.29 -7.76
CA THR A 112 -1.69 15.24 -6.90
C THR A 112 -1.83 14.14 -5.86
N GLY A 113 -0.72 13.65 -5.32
CA GLY A 113 -0.72 12.61 -4.29
C GLY A 113 -1.14 11.22 -4.78
N GLY A 114 -0.73 10.84 -6.00
CA GLY A 114 -1.05 9.53 -6.56
C GLY A 114 -0.47 8.35 -5.77
N HIS A 115 0.56 8.55 -4.95
CA HIS A 115 1.18 7.47 -4.16
C HIS A 115 0.66 7.37 -2.72
N HIS A 116 -0.12 8.34 -2.27
CA HIS A 116 -0.58 8.47 -0.87
C HIS A 116 -2.05 8.92 -0.77
N GLY A 117 -2.89 8.47 -1.72
CA GLY A 117 -4.35 8.64 -1.60
C GLY A 117 -5.10 8.87 -2.91
N ALA A 118 -4.64 9.76 -3.80
CA ALA A 118 -5.49 10.19 -4.93
C ALA A 118 -5.82 9.06 -5.92
N ASN A 119 -4.89 8.12 -6.11
CA ASN A 119 -5.12 6.97 -6.96
C ASN A 119 -6.12 5.98 -6.34
N GLN A 120 -6.00 5.71 -5.04
CA GLN A 120 -6.94 4.89 -4.28
C GLN A 120 -8.34 5.50 -4.34
N VAL A 121 -8.47 6.78 -3.98
CA VAL A 121 -9.75 7.49 -3.98
C VAL A 121 -10.38 7.52 -5.38
N ALA A 122 -9.59 7.70 -6.44
CA ALA A 122 -10.10 7.62 -7.80
C ALA A 122 -10.61 6.21 -8.16
N HIS A 123 -9.92 5.16 -7.71
CA HIS A 123 -10.40 3.78 -7.85
C HIS A 123 -11.67 3.52 -7.05
N ASP A 124 -11.78 4.02 -5.82
CA ASP A 124 -13.00 3.86 -5.01
C ASP A 124 -14.21 4.56 -5.64
N LEU A 125 -14.01 5.74 -6.21
CA LEU A 125 -15.05 6.45 -6.98
C LEU A 125 -15.54 5.64 -8.20
N SER A 126 -14.77 4.65 -8.68
CA SER A 126 -15.23 3.76 -9.75
C SER A 126 -16.35 2.81 -9.33
N LYS A 127 -16.50 2.55 -8.02
CA LYS A 127 -17.65 1.81 -7.45
C LYS A 127 -18.97 2.53 -7.77
N LEU A 128 -18.92 3.85 -7.94
CA LEU A 128 -20.05 4.71 -8.31
C LEU A 128 -20.20 4.93 -9.83
N GLY A 129 -19.38 4.27 -10.65
CA GLY A 129 -19.45 4.33 -12.11
C GLY A 129 -18.48 5.32 -12.76
N ALA A 130 -17.67 6.04 -11.98
CA ALA A 130 -16.60 6.88 -12.54
C ALA A 130 -15.50 6.03 -13.16
N VAL A 131 -14.91 6.53 -14.25
CA VAL A 131 -13.73 5.92 -14.87
C VAL A 131 -12.49 6.63 -14.35
N PRO A 132 -11.59 5.94 -13.61
CA PRO A 132 -10.33 6.52 -13.18
C PRO A 132 -9.44 6.87 -14.38
N ALA A 133 -9.11 8.15 -14.56
CA ALA A 133 -8.24 8.63 -15.61
C ALA A 133 -6.77 8.66 -15.12
N MET A 134 -6.24 7.48 -14.80
CA MET A 134 -4.90 7.30 -14.24
C MET A 134 -3.83 7.62 -15.29
N THR A 135 -2.90 8.52 -14.95
CA THR A 135 -1.80 8.91 -15.85
C THR A 135 -0.41 8.60 -15.31
N THR A 136 -0.32 8.05 -14.10
CA THR A 136 0.98 7.68 -13.50
C THR A 136 1.65 6.60 -14.33
N ALA A 137 2.96 6.75 -14.56
CA ALA A 137 3.72 5.87 -15.43
C ALA A 137 3.74 4.41 -14.93
N SER A 138 3.73 4.21 -13.61
CA SER A 138 3.61 2.91 -12.96
C SER A 138 2.30 2.21 -13.34
N GLU A 139 1.18 2.93 -13.35
CA GLU A 139 -0.15 2.39 -13.67
C GLU A 139 -0.27 2.07 -15.17
N ALA A 140 0.21 2.97 -16.03
CA ALA A 140 0.22 2.75 -17.48
C ALA A 140 1.10 1.56 -17.90
N ALA A 141 2.14 1.25 -17.11
CA ALA A 141 3.02 0.11 -17.33
C ALA A 141 2.54 -1.19 -16.64
N GLY A 142 1.55 -1.10 -15.73
CA GLY A 142 1.17 -2.21 -14.84
C GLY A 142 2.33 -2.66 -13.94
N LYS A 143 3.26 -1.75 -13.62
CA LYS A 143 4.47 -2.06 -12.85
C LYS A 143 4.48 -1.34 -11.51
N GLN A 144 4.71 -2.09 -10.45
CA GLN A 144 4.83 -1.59 -9.10
C GLN A 144 6.16 -0.86 -8.88
N GLY A 145 6.07 0.41 -8.49
CA GLY A 145 7.23 1.22 -8.08
C GLY A 145 7.91 0.69 -6.82
N VAL A 146 9.05 1.28 -6.45
CA VAL A 146 9.81 0.85 -5.27
C VAL A 146 9.05 1.07 -3.98
N GLU A 147 8.21 2.10 -3.91
CA GLU A 147 7.33 2.39 -2.78
C GLU A 147 6.30 1.25 -2.59
N SER A 148 5.67 0.79 -3.68
CA SER A 148 4.75 -0.35 -3.63
C SER A 148 5.45 -1.64 -3.19
N LYS A 149 6.71 -1.85 -3.61
CA LYS A 149 7.53 -2.97 -3.13
C LYS A 149 7.88 -2.83 -1.65
N ALA A 150 8.13 -1.62 -1.17
CA ALA A 150 8.42 -1.35 0.23
C ALA A 150 7.22 -1.67 1.13
N LYS A 151 6.02 -1.19 0.73
CA LYS A 151 4.75 -1.52 1.40
C LYS A 151 4.49 -3.02 1.45
N ALA A 152 4.74 -3.74 0.35
CA ALA A 152 4.54 -5.19 0.31
C ALA A 152 5.51 -5.97 1.22
N LEU A 153 6.60 -5.35 1.67
CA LEU A 153 7.63 -5.92 2.54
C LEU A 153 7.52 -5.41 4.00
N ASP A 154 6.43 -4.72 4.35
CA ASP A 154 6.28 -3.99 5.61
C ASP A 154 7.52 -3.13 5.94
N SER A 155 7.85 -2.26 4.99
CA SER A 155 9.04 -1.40 5.06
C SER A 155 8.79 -0.02 4.47
N HIS A 156 9.64 0.94 4.84
CA HIS A 156 9.63 2.30 4.32
C HIS A 156 10.95 2.65 3.62
N VAL A 157 10.88 3.63 2.72
CA VAL A 157 12.04 4.20 2.02
C VAL A 157 12.76 5.18 2.94
N VAL A 158 14.07 5.04 3.12
CA VAL A 158 14.86 5.91 3.98
C VAL A 158 15.44 7.12 3.23
N ASN A 159 15.67 6.99 1.92
CA ASN A 159 16.27 8.02 1.07
C ASN A 159 15.37 8.35 -0.15
N GLY A 160 14.22 8.98 0.11
CA GLY A 160 13.15 9.19 -0.88
C GLY A 160 13.55 9.80 -2.24
N ASP A 161 14.62 10.60 -2.30
CA ASP A 161 15.12 11.16 -3.58
C ASP A 161 15.56 10.09 -4.58
N SER A 162 16.05 8.94 -4.11
CA SER A 162 16.51 7.85 -4.98
C SER A 162 15.37 7.17 -5.74
N THR A 163 14.12 7.33 -5.29
CA THR A 163 12.99 6.60 -5.89
C THR A 163 12.75 7.01 -7.33
N VAL A 164 13.14 8.22 -7.74
CA VAL A 164 13.05 8.67 -9.13
C VAL A 164 13.85 7.77 -10.07
N ALA A 165 15.11 7.49 -9.72
CA ALA A 165 15.99 6.66 -10.53
C ALA A 165 15.52 5.20 -10.52
N THR A 166 15.15 4.67 -9.35
CA THR A 166 14.73 3.28 -9.25
C THR A 166 13.37 3.04 -9.90
N ASN A 167 12.43 3.98 -9.83
CA ASN A 167 11.13 3.87 -10.51
C ASN A 167 11.29 3.96 -12.03
N LEU A 168 12.22 4.77 -12.53
CA LEU A 168 12.57 4.74 -13.95
C LEU A 168 13.13 3.36 -14.36
N ALA A 169 13.98 2.76 -13.53
CA ALA A 169 14.49 1.41 -13.76
C ALA A 169 13.37 0.35 -13.71
N VAL A 170 12.36 0.49 -12.85
CA VAL A 170 11.15 -0.37 -12.88
C VAL A 170 10.47 -0.27 -14.24
N LEU A 171 10.21 0.95 -14.72
CA LEU A 171 9.54 1.19 -16.00
C LEU A 171 10.28 0.54 -17.17
N ASN A 172 11.61 0.51 -17.12
CA ASN A 172 12.47 -0.08 -18.15
C ASN A 172 12.75 -1.59 -17.99
N ASP A 173 12.21 -2.26 -16.97
CA ASP A 173 12.57 -3.65 -16.60
C ASP A 173 14.06 -3.82 -16.23
N GLU A 174 14.67 -2.75 -15.73
CA GLU A 174 16.09 -2.71 -15.34
C GLU A 174 16.28 -2.85 -13.83
N LEU A 175 15.21 -2.65 -13.04
CA LEU A 175 15.28 -2.85 -11.59
C LEU A 175 15.23 -4.35 -11.25
N GLY A 176 16.36 -4.87 -10.77
CA GLY A 176 16.46 -6.23 -10.23
C GLY A 176 15.63 -6.47 -8.95
N PRO A 177 15.73 -7.66 -8.35
CA PRO A 177 15.09 -7.94 -7.07
C PRO A 177 15.65 -7.06 -5.96
N VAL A 178 14.85 -6.83 -4.91
CA VAL A 178 15.29 -6.12 -3.70
C VAL A 178 16.36 -6.97 -3.01
N ALA A 179 17.55 -6.41 -2.85
CA ALA A 179 18.64 -7.07 -2.16
C ALA A 179 18.49 -6.90 -0.64
N ARG A 180 18.38 -8.01 0.09
CA ARG A 180 18.30 -8.02 1.55
C ARG A 180 19.70 -8.05 2.17
N LEU A 181 19.93 -7.25 3.22
CA LEU A 181 21.20 -7.16 3.94
C LEU A 181 20.99 -7.36 5.44
N ASP A 182 21.39 -8.52 5.95
CA ASP A 182 21.20 -8.85 7.39
C ASP A 182 22.42 -8.52 8.25
N GLY A 183 22.17 -8.22 9.53
CA GLY A 183 23.18 -8.02 10.57
C GLY A 183 23.90 -6.65 10.51
N PRO A 184 24.83 -6.39 11.46
CA PRO A 184 25.55 -5.13 11.53
C PRO A 184 26.46 -4.95 10.31
N LYS A 185 26.14 -3.99 9.44
CA LYS A 185 26.88 -3.68 8.22
C LYS A 185 26.95 -2.15 8.02
N ALA A 186 28.06 -1.67 7.48
CA ALA A 186 28.14 -0.33 6.91
C ALA A 186 28.02 -0.43 5.39
N VAL A 187 27.05 0.25 4.81
CA VAL A 187 26.77 0.22 3.36
C VAL A 187 26.97 1.62 2.80
N LEU A 188 27.73 1.73 1.72
CA LEU A 188 27.88 2.96 0.93
C LEU A 188 27.08 2.77 -0.36
N VAL A 189 26.10 3.64 -0.59
CA VAL A 189 25.19 3.58 -1.74
C VAL A 189 25.31 4.84 -2.60
N GLY A 190 24.97 4.74 -3.88
CA GLY A 190 24.83 5.89 -4.78
C GLY A 190 23.44 6.52 -4.68
N ASP A 191 23.27 7.69 -5.30
CA ASP A 191 22.00 8.43 -5.31
C ASP A 191 20.87 7.68 -6.06
N ASP A 192 21.23 6.70 -6.88
CA ASP A 192 20.33 5.85 -7.68
C ASP A 192 19.94 4.53 -7.00
N VAL A 193 20.30 4.36 -5.72
CA VAL A 193 20.00 3.15 -4.94
C VAL A 193 19.03 3.48 -3.82
N THR A 194 17.83 2.89 -3.88
CA THR A 194 16.82 3.03 -2.84
C THR A 194 17.07 2.06 -1.69
N VAL A 195 17.13 2.60 -0.47
CA VAL A 195 17.32 1.87 0.78
C VAL A 195 15.98 1.73 1.50
N LEU A 196 15.61 0.50 1.79
CA LEU A 196 14.40 0.15 2.52
C LEU A 196 14.75 -0.28 3.95
N LYS A 197 13.89 0.05 4.90
CA LYS A 197 14.00 -0.38 6.30
C LYS A 197 12.65 -0.92 6.77
N ARG A 198 12.65 -2.08 7.45
CA ARG A 198 11.45 -2.67 8.05
C ARG A 198 10.81 -1.73 9.07
N ASN A 199 9.49 -1.82 9.19
CA ASN A 199 8.70 -1.00 10.11
C ASN A 199 8.75 -1.55 11.55
N GLY A 200 8.51 -2.86 11.71
CA GLY A 200 8.50 -3.54 13.02
C GLY A 200 9.73 -4.39 13.29
N ASP A 201 9.94 -4.73 14.58
CA ASP A 201 11.06 -5.58 15.03
C ASP A 201 10.73 -7.05 15.35
N ASP A 202 9.46 -7.36 15.58
CA ASP A 202 9.01 -8.65 16.12
C ASP A 202 7.93 -9.34 15.26
N GLY A 203 7.75 -8.87 14.02
CA GLY A 203 6.74 -9.38 13.09
C GLY A 203 7.05 -10.77 12.53
N VAL A 204 6.04 -11.38 11.92
CA VAL A 204 6.10 -12.73 11.34
C VAL A 204 5.74 -12.75 9.86
N VAL A 205 6.27 -13.75 9.16
CA VAL A 205 6.02 -13.98 7.73
C VAL A 205 5.20 -15.25 7.54
N LEU A 206 4.09 -15.13 6.80
CA LEU A 206 3.21 -16.24 6.45
C LEU A 206 3.70 -16.91 5.15
N GLY A 207 4.54 -17.92 5.29
CA GLY A 207 4.98 -18.75 4.18
C GLY A 207 3.86 -19.64 3.65
N THR A 208 3.37 -19.34 2.44
CA THR A 208 2.14 -19.89 1.90
C THR A 208 2.37 -20.67 0.60
N GLY A 209 1.82 -21.87 0.54
CA GLY A 209 1.69 -22.67 -0.69
C GLY A 209 0.25 -23.13 -0.86
N SER A 210 -0.17 -23.38 -2.11
CA SER A 210 -1.56 -23.76 -2.40
C SER A 210 -1.68 -24.70 -3.60
N VAL A 211 -2.80 -25.40 -3.69
CA VAL A 211 -3.30 -25.94 -4.97
C VAL A 211 -3.88 -24.80 -5.80
N SER A 212 -3.92 -24.95 -7.13
CA SER A 212 -4.50 -23.93 -8.02
C SER A 212 -6.01 -23.79 -7.81
N GLY A 213 -6.50 -22.55 -7.77
CA GLY A 213 -7.91 -22.23 -7.59
C GLY A 213 -8.38 -22.31 -6.14
N ALA A 214 -7.45 -22.21 -5.17
CA ALA A 214 -7.82 -22.11 -3.77
C ALA A 214 -8.59 -20.80 -3.52
N LYS A 215 -9.65 -20.86 -2.72
CA LYS A 215 -10.52 -19.70 -2.47
C LYS A 215 -9.98 -18.83 -1.35
N LYS A 216 -10.27 -17.53 -1.42
CA LYS A 216 -9.99 -16.52 -0.37
C LYS A 216 -10.24 -17.03 1.06
N ALA A 217 -11.45 -17.51 1.34
CA ALA A 217 -11.82 -18.02 2.67
C ALA A 217 -10.93 -19.18 3.16
N GLN A 218 -10.37 -19.98 2.26
CA GLN A 218 -9.45 -21.07 2.63
C GLN A 218 -8.07 -20.55 3.03
N PHE A 219 -7.61 -19.45 2.43
CA PHE A 219 -6.38 -18.77 2.84
C PHE A 219 -6.55 -18.13 4.21
N LEU A 220 -7.61 -17.32 4.39
CA LEU A 220 -7.90 -16.67 5.67
C LEU A 220 -7.99 -17.68 6.82
N THR A 221 -8.76 -18.76 6.65
CA THR A 221 -8.87 -19.82 7.67
C THR A 221 -7.53 -20.52 7.94
N ALA A 222 -6.70 -20.69 6.92
CA ALA A 222 -5.41 -21.37 7.07
C ALA A 222 -4.38 -20.47 7.77
N TRP A 223 -4.38 -19.18 7.46
CA TRP A 223 -3.51 -18.18 8.09
C TRP A 223 -3.91 -17.93 9.54
N GLU A 224 -5.20 -17.74 9.83
CA GLU A 224 -5.72 -17.57 11.19
C GLU A 224 -5.26 -18.72 12.10
N ARG A 225 -5.44 -19.97 11.64
CA ARG A 225 -5.00 -21.15 12.40
C ARG A 225 -3.48 -21.24 12.57
N ALA A 226 -2.71 -20.77 11.59
CA ALA A 226 -1.26 -20.79 11.68
C ALA A 226 -0.73 -19.70 12.63
N LEU A 227 -1.41 -18.56 12.68
CA LEU A 227 -1.16 -17.49 13.64
C LEU A 227 -1.52 -17.92 15.07
N ASP A 228 -2.68 -18.56 15.26
CA ASP A 228 -3.06 -19.18 16.54
C ASP A 228 -2.00 -20.17 17.04
N ASP A 229 -1.46 -21.00 16.13
CA ASP A 229 -0.38 -21.95 16.45
C ASP A 229 0.96 -21.25 16.81
N ALA A 230 1.15 -20.00 16.35
CA ALA A 230 2.33 -19.19 16.60
C ALA A 230 2.20 -18.26 17.82
N ASP A 231 1.02 -18.20 18.46
CA ASP A 231 0.65 -17.20 19.48
C ASP A 231 0.79 -15.77 18.94
N ARG A 232 0.26 -15.53 17.73
CA ARG A 232 0.31 -14.26 16.97
C ARG A 232 -1.07 -13.87 16.46
N ASP A 233 -1.23 -12.61 16.12
CA ASP A 233 -2.44 -12.08 15.47
C ASP A 233 -2.14 -11.44 14.10
N TRP A 234 -3.15 -10.82 13.48
CA TRP A 234 -3.01 -10.23 12.15
C TRP A 234 -2.07 -9.02 12.13
N ASP A 235 -1.99 -8.26 13.22
CA ASP A 235 -1.16 -7.06 13.31
C ASP A 235 0.33 -7.43 13.40
N ASP A 236 0.65 -8.67 13.79
CA ASP A 236 2.01 -9.21 13.78
C ASP A 236 2.49 -9.60 12.37
N VAL A 237 1.62 -9.66 11.35
CA VAL A 237 1.99 -10.14 10.01
C VAL A 237 2.68 -9.04 9.21
N GLU A 238 3.97 -9.22 8.91
CA GLU A 238 4.69 -8.30 8.01
C GLU A 238 4.22 -8.48 6.55
N PHE A 239 4.21 -9.72 6.06
CA PHE A 239 3.75 -10.05 4.72
C PHE A 239 3.51 -11.56 4.53
N VAL A 240 2.79 -11.88 3.47
CA VAL A 240 2.61 -13.24 2.96
C VAL A 240 3.72 -13.54 1.96
N ALA A 241 4.37 -14.70 2.10
CA ALA A 241 5.48 -15.10 1.23
C ALA A 241 5.17 -16.38 0.45
N THR A 242 5.50 -16.42 -0.84
CA THR A 242 5.38 -17.62 -1.68
C THR A 242 6.47 -17.70 -2.75
N GLY A 243 6.46 -18.77 -3.56
CA GLY A 243 7.35 -18.89 -4.73
C GLY A 243 6.76 -18.25 -5.99
N THR A 244 7.59 -17.75 -6.90
CA THR A 244 7.15 -17.08 -8.17
C THR A 244 6.16 -17.92 -9.00
N ARG A 245 6.21 -19.25 -8.91
CA ARG A 245 5.24 -20.16 -9.56
C ARG A 245 3.78 -19.91 -9.13
N LYS A 246 3.59 -19.30 -7.96
CA LYS A 246 2.29 -19.03 -7.34
C LYS A 246 1.98 -17.54 -7.24
N ALA A 247 2.71 -16.70 -7.98
CA ALA A 247 2.54 -15.26 -7.89
C ALA A 247 1.12 -14.78 -8.20
N ASP A 248 0.47 -15.39 -9.19
CA ASP A 248 -0.83 -14.95 -9.69
C ASP A 248 -2.02 -15.77 -9.15
N GLU A 249 -1.96 -16.27 -7.92
CA GLU A 249 -3.07 -17.03 -7.32
C GLU A 249 -4.13 -16.06 -6.76
N PRO A 250 -5.30 -15.86 -7.42
CA PRO A 250 -6.21 -14.75 -7.08
C PRO A 250 -6.75 -14.83 -5.65
N GLY A 251 -7.11 -16.04 -5.20
CA GLY A 251 -7.62 -16.22 -3.84
C GLY A 251 -6.62 -15.88 -2.74
N MET A 252 -5.31 -15.93 -3.03
CA MET A 252 -4.27 -15.52 -2.07
C MET A 252 -4.12 -14.00 -2.06
N LEU A 253 -4.16 -13.36 -3.23
CA LEU A 253 -4.11 -11.90 -3.36
C LEU A 253 -5.30 -11.25 -2.66
N ASP A 254 -6.52 -11.72 -2.95
CA ASP A 254 -7.75 -11.19 -2.35
C ASP A 254 -7.78 -11.39 -0.82
N ALA A 255 -7.14 -12.45 -0.32
CA ALA A 255 -7.04 -12.72 1.11
C ALA A 255 -6.00 -11.83 1.80
N ALA A 256 -4.85 -11.62 1.15
CA ALA A 256 -3.80 -10.75 1.66
C ALA A 256 -4.28 -9.29 1.75
N GLU A 257 -5.01 -8.83 0.74
CA GLU A 257 -5.66 -7.53 0.73
C GLU A 257 -6.64 -7.34 1.91
N GLU A 258 -7.45 -8.36 2.24
CA GLU A 258 -8.39 -8.29 3.38
C GLU A 258 -7.71 -8.12 4.73
N ILE A 259 -6.50 -8.63 4.89
CA ILE A 259 -5.73 -8.51 6.14
C ILE A 259 -4.71 -7.36 6.09
N GLY A 260 -4.72 -6.54 5.03
CA GLY A 260 -3.78 -5.44 4.87
C GLY A 260 -2.33 -5.86 4.59
N ALA A 261 -2.06 -7.14 4.28
CA ALA A 261 -0.71 -7.66 4.12
C ALA A 261 -0.23 -7.64 2.66
N GLY A 262 1.05 -7.37 2.47
CA GLY A 262 1.73 -7.55 1.18
C GLY A 262 1.90 -9.02 0.78
N VAL A 263 2.09 -9.29 -0.51
CA VAL A 263 2.48 -10.61 -1.01
C VAL A 263 3.84 -10.54 -1.72
N VAL A 264 4.79 -11.34 -1.23
CA VAL A 264 6.18 -11.37 -1.70
C VAL A 264 6.48 -12.71 -2.36
N TYR A 265 7.18 -12.64 -3.50
CA TYR A 265 7.52 -13.81 -4.31
C TYR A 265 9.02 -14.08 -4.33
N PHE A 266 9.39 -15.32 -4.07
CA PHE A 266 10.77 -15.77 -4.13
C PHE A 266 11.03 -16.65 -5.35
N GLU A 267 12.17 -16.38 -5.98
CA GLU A 267 12.74 -17.25 -7.01
C GLU A 267 13.08 -18.62 -6.41
N LYS A 268 13.12 -19.64 -7.29
CA LYS A 268 13.41 -21.01 -6.87
C LYS A 268 14.76 -21.13 -6.18
N GLU A 269 15.75 -20.40 -6.68
CA GLU A 269 17.12 -20.38 -6.22
C GLU A 269 17.17 -19.88 -4.77
N THR A 270 16.51 -18.75 -4.48
CA THR A 270 16.40 -18.21 -3.10
C THR A 270 15.73 -19.23 -2.18
N LEU A 271 14.57 -19.78 -2.56
CA LEU A 271 13.88 -20.76 -1.71
C LEU A 271 14.70 -22.04 -1.45
N SER A 272 15.63 -22.38 -2.34
CA SER A 272 16.48 -23.57 -2.18
C SER A 272 17.58 -23.36 -1.14
N GLU A 273 17.93 -22.12 -0.81
CA GLU A 273 18.89 -21.76 0.25
C GLU A 273 18.26 -21.86 1.65
N PHE A 274 16.93 -21.77 1.73
CA PHE A 274 16.16 -21.72 2.97
C PHE A 274 15.22 -22.91 3.14
N GLU A 275 15.63 -24.12 2.72
CA GLU A 275 14.78 -25.30 2.85
C GLU A 275 14.36 -25.59 4.30
N GLY A 276 13.04 -25.71 4.51
CA GLY A 276 12.48 -26.11 5.80
C GLY A 276 12.76 -27.57 6.18
N PRO A 277 12.57 -27.93 7.46
CA PRO A 277 12.89 -29.25 7.99
C PRO A 277 11.94 -30.35 7.47
N THR A 278 10.72 -29.99 7.06
CA THR A 278 9.71 -30.97 6.70
C THR A 278 9.82 -31.37 5.23
N PRO A 279 9.86 -32.68 4.88
CA PRO A 279 9.81 -33.11 3.49
C PRO A 279 8.59 -32.56 2.74
N SER A 280 8.75 -32.24 1.46
CA SER A 280 7.68 -31.69 0.63
C SER A 280 7.50 -32.45 -0.67
N ARG A 281 6.24 -32.77 -1.01
CA ARG A 281 5.88 -33.34 -2.33
C ARG A 281 6.26 -32.43 -3.49
N SER A 282 6.39 -31.12 -3.25
CA SER A 282 6.86 -30.14 -4.24
C SER A 282 8.22 -30.54 -4.84
N LYS A 283 9.12 -31.05 -3.99
CA LYS A 283 10.49 -31.41 -4.37
C LYS A 283 10.51 -32.62 -5.31
N GLU A 284 9.67 -33.60 -5.04
CA GLU A 284 9.54 -34.80 -5.86
C GLU A 284 8.77 -34.54 -7.17
N LEU A 285 7.67 -33.78 -7.11
CA LEU A 285 6.75 -33.63 -8.24
C LEU A 285 7.23 -32.61 -9.27
N ILE A 286 7.79 -31.49 -8.79
CA ILE A 286 8.11 -30.34 -9.64
C ILE A 286 9.53 -29.80 -9.41
N GLY A 287 10.31 -30.44 -8.54
CA GLY A 287 11.71 -30.07 -8.29
C GLY A 287 11.89 -28.75 -7.55
N TRP A 288 10.85 -28.25 -6.87
CA TRP A 288 10.89 -27.04 -6.05
C TRP A 288 11.06 -27.40 -4.57
N PRO A 289 11.77 -26.58 -3.76
CA PRO A 289 11.79 -26.76 -2.31
C PRO A 289 10.37 -26.69 -1.72
N GLY A 290 10.24 -27.02 -0.43
CA GLY A 290 8.97 -26.88 0.26
C GLY A 290 8.54 -25.42 0.35
N ILE A 291 7.64 -24.98 -0.55
CA ILE A 291 7.29 -23.56 -0.75
C ILE A 291 6.93 -22.87 0.56
N ALA A 292 6.00 -23.41 1.35
CA ALA A 292 5.53 -22.76 2.58
C ALA A 292 6.68 -22.47 3.56
N GLU A 293 7.40 -23.49 4.04
CA GLU A 293 8.49 -23.29 5.01
C GLU A 293 9.65 -22.50 4.42
N ALA A 294 10.02 -22.77 3.17
CA ALA A 294 11.14 -22.05 2.56
C ALA A 294 10.84 -20.55 2.40
N SER A 295 9.59 -20.21 2.07
CA SER A 295 9.19 -18.80 1.93
C SER A 295 9.08 -18.12 3.29
N ALA A 296 8.56 -18.82 4.30
CA ALA A 296 8.53 -18.35 5.69
C ALA A 296 9.95 -18.03 6.20
N ILE A 297 10.89 -18.96 6.00
CA ILE A 297 12.29 -18.80 6.45
C ILE A 297 13.01 -17.72 5.64
N ALA A 298 12.86 -17.70 4.31
CA ALA A 298 13.51 -16.68 3.48
C ALA A 298 13.02 -15.26 3.79
N GLY A 299 11.72 -15.12 4.08
CA GLY A 299 11.10 -13.84 4.42
C GLY A 299 11.35 -13.41 5.86
N GLY A 300 11.42 -14.34 6.81
CA GLY A 300 11.64 -14.05 8.23
C GLY A 300 12.94 -13.28 8.48
N ARG A 301 12.92 -12.33 9.41
CA ARG A 301 14.07 -11.55 9.89
C ARG A 301 15.23 -12.42 10.37
N ASP A 302 14.96 -13.42 11.19
CA ASP A 302 15.96 -14.29 11.80
C ASP A 302 16.25 -15.53 10.95
N HIS A 303 15.48 -15.72 9.87
CA HIS A 303 15.48 -16.94 9.06
C HIS A 303 15.18 -18.17 9.91
N GLU A 304 14.24 -18.03 10.85
CA GLU A 304 13.80 -19.10 11.74
C GLU A 304 12.36 -19.48 11.48
N LEU A 305 12.05 -20.75 11.71
CA LEU A 305 10.68 -21.25 11.63
C LEU A 305 10.04 -21.21 13.02
N VAL A 306 8.91 -20.54 13.14
CA VAL A 306 8.09 -20.50 14.36
C VAL A 306 7.12 -21.68 14.36
N VAL A 307 6.44 -21.91 13.24
CA VAL A 307 5.47 -22.98 13.06
C VAL A 307 5.79 -23.77 11.79
N GLU A 308 6.01 -25.09 11.96
CA GLU A 308 6.16 -26.02 10.85
C GLU A 308 4.91 -26.05 9.95
N LYS A 309 5.11 -26.39 8.66
CA LYS A 309 3.98 -26.31 7.73
C LYS A 309 2.82 -27.23 8.12
N ARG A 310 1.61 -26.71 8.01
CA ARG A 310 0.37 -27.49 8.10
C ARG A 310 -0.47 -27.29 6.85
N ARG A 311 -1.15 -28.36 6.43
CA ARG A 311 -2.08 -28.33 5.30
C ARG A 311 -3.51 -28.19 5.82
N TYR A 312 -4.23 -27.22 5.28
CA TYR A 312 -5.60 -26.86 5.63
C TYR A 312 -6.52 -27.09 4.43
N ASP A 313 -7.69 -27.69 4.69
CA ASP A 313 -8.75 -28.00 3.72
C ASP A 313 -8.26 -28.67 2.42
N ASP A 314 -7.19 -29.46 2.52
CA ASP A 314 -6.48 -30.06 1.40
C ASP A 314 -6.08 -29.07 0.28
N ALA A 315 -6.09 -27.76 0.55
CA ALA A 315 -5.91 -26.72 -0.46
C ALA A 315 -4.72 -25.80 -0.17
N VAL A 316 -4.61 -25.30 1.07
CA VAL A 316 -3.61 -24.31 1.47
C VAL A 316 -2.63 -24.96 2.43
N THR A 317 -1.35 -24.63 2.32
CA THR A 317 -0.27 -25.08 3.20
C THR A 317 0.44 -23.84 3.73
N VAL A 318 0.47 -23.67 5.03
CA VAL A 318 1.01 -22.46 5.68
C VAL A 318 2.08 -22.88 6.67
N ALA A 319 3.15 -22.10 6.72
CA ALA A 319 4.18 -22.12 7.76
C ALA A 319 4.41 -20.68 8.24
N VAL A 320 4.89 -20.51 9.47
CA VAL A 320 5.15 -19.18 10.04
C VAL A 320 6.64 -19.04 10.30
N GLY A 321 7.25 -17.99 9.75
CA GLY A 321 8.65 -17.66 9.92
C GLY A 321 8.83 -16.34 10.66
N ARG A 322 9.99 -16.18 11.28
CA ARG A 322 10.43 -14.93 11.88
C ARG A 322 11.88 -14.64 11.53
#